data_AF-A0A9E0KBR0-F1
#
_entry.id   AF-A0A9E0KBR0-F1
#
_cell.length_a   1.000
_cell.length_b   1.000
_cell.length_c   1.000
_cell.angle_alpha   90.00
_cell.angle_beta   90.00
_cell.angle_gamma   90.00
#
_symmetry.space_group_name_H-M   'P 1'
#
loop_
_entity.id
_entity.type
_entity.pdbx_description
1 polymer ?
#
loop_
_entity_poly.entity_id
_entity_poly.type
_entity_poly.pdbx_seq_one_letter_code
_entity_poly.pdbx_strand_id
1 'polypeptide(L)'
;MKPDWRPDGRWALGAYALWVALPAWWLTPWWVAGLLPCVAGFYGLLKERTPRGVLLGFLLLTALWLWWGKPVLAPADGLAFLVLLFAAKLLECQGVRDLRLTVVLGWLLMAVFCLFLGSVWLWPWLAGCVVSGLLLLARSVLPSWRWQAVRPGLAWVALTLPLAWLSLAWWPAATGWNAGEAVRRTGLGDSLALGSMSAVARDPAPAFQVHFDRGPLPVPAERYWRADVLWLFDGWRWLAGRSFLPVRLQTELAAGPDERAYTVEPQGTAFTDSRRVALDWPRTASGAVTLADGQTLWSTTPDVLPYTVVSSSVRPVAGLPESDRLRALQLPPAGNAQAREWARRLRADSGSDALFLTRLLQFIHTAGFRYTLRPPPLSGDLIDRFWFGTRAGFCEHYAAALAFMARAAGIPARVVVGWQGGEWQPAVQRLVVRQADAHAWTEVWLEGAGWLRLDGTAVIAPDRIEQGLIASLPPAERGDVPGGGWHWQPDWGSLAWRYGWLPAGACLLWLGWQGRVAWRRRAVPDWPRLQQRLERLAARAGWPRLPGEGAYDWAQRLRQNARPRLADQIQAYADLLYSPPAGDIARRSRALWRAIVRERWRLWWNGRNA
;
A
#
# COMPACT_ATOMS: atom_id res chain seq x y z
N MET A 1 -49.73 -4.75 -3.56
CA MET A 1 -49.02 -3.46 -3.43
C MET A 1 -47.66 -3.74 -2.80
N LYS A 2 -46.55 -3.29 -3.42
CA LYS A 2 -45.23 -3.37 -2.76
C LYS A 2 -45.23 -2.35 -1.62
N PRO A 3 -44.69 -2.67 -0.43
CA PRO A 3 -44.62 -1.70 0.65
C PRO A 3 -43.67 -0.58 0.23
N ASP A 4 -44.22 0.54 -0.21
CA ASP A 4 -43.44 1.73 -0.52
C ASP A 4 -42.83 2.28 0.77
N TRP A 5 -41.52 2.47 0.74
CA TRP A 5 -40.74 3.05 1.83
C TRP A 5 -41.23 4.47 2.14
N ARG A 6 -41.82 4.67 3.32
CA ARG A 6 -42.47 5.93 3.73
C ARG A 6 -41.45 7.10 3.81
N PRO A 7 -41.90 8.36 3.62
CA PRO A 7 -41.06 9.56 3.69
C PRO A 7 -40.21 9.67 4.97
N ASP A 8 -40.76 9.28 6.12
CA ASP A 8 -40.07 9.33 7.43
C ASP A 8 -38.81 8.44 7.49
N GLY A 9 -38.75 7.38 6.67
CA GLY A 9 -37.58 6.51 6.59
C GLY A 9 -36.41 7.15 5.84
N ARG A 10 -36.66 8.14 4.98
CA ARG A 10 -35.61 8.82 4.20
C ARG A 10 -34.78 9.76 5.05
N TRP A 11 -35.40 10.45 6.00
CA TRP A 11 -34.70 11.27 7.00
C TRP A 11 -33.78 10.44 7.89
N ALA A 12 -34.27 9.28 8.36
CA ALA A 12 -33.45 8.37 9.17
C ALA A 12 -32.26 7.81 8.39
N LEU A 13 -32.43 7.53 7.08
CA LEU A 13 -31.32 7.09 6.21
C LEU A 13 -30.35 8.23 5.88
N GLY A 14 -30.83 9.46 5.72
CA GLY A 14 -29.99 10.65 5.60
C GLY A 14 -29.15 10.89 6.85
N ALA A 15 -29.74 10.78 8.04
CA ALA A 15 -29.03 10.88 9.31
C ALA A 15 -27.96 9.77 9.48
N TYR A 16 -28.25 8.54 9.06
CA TYR A 16 -27.28 7.45 8.99
C TYR A 16 -26.09 7.80 8.07
N ALA A 17 -26.34 8.38 6.90
CA ALA A 17 -25.28 8.79 5.99
C ALA A 17 -24.41 9.93 6.53
N LEU A 18 -24.93 10.78 7.43
CA LEU A 18 -24.14 11.81 8.11
C LEU A 18 -23.12 11.22 9.09
N TRP A 19 -23.46 10.13 9.80
CA TRP A 19 -22.50 9.40 10.63
C TRP A 19 -21.33 8.87 9.80
N VAL A 20 -21.59 8.45 8.57
CA VAL A 20 -20.58 7.98 7.61
C VAL A 20 -19.80 9.14 6.97
N ALA A 21 -20.41 10.31 6.79
CA ALA A 21 -19.79 11.48 6.16
C ALA A 21 -18.67 12.10 6.99
N LEU A 22 -18.84 12.13 8.30
CA LEU A 22 -18.01 12.96 9.17
C LEU A 22 -16.54 12.50 9.21
N PRO A 23 -16.23 11.19 9.32
CA PRO A 23 -14.85 10.71 9.20
C PRO A 23 -14.24 10.89 7.81
N ALA A 24 -15.06 10.98 6.75
CA ALA A 24 -14.57 11.19 5.39
C ALA A 24 -13.89 12.57 5.23
N TRP A 25 -14.21 13.54 6.09
CA TRP A 25 -13.59 14.88 6.08
C TRP A 25 -12.08 14.86 6.33
N TRP A 26 -11.59 13.89 7.10
CA TRP A 26 -10.17 13.78 7.43
C TRP A 26 -9.38 12.88 6.46
N LEU A 27 -10.07 12.17 5.57
CA LEU A 27 -9.46 11.12 4.75
C LEU A 27 -9.70 11.28 3.24
N THR A 28 -10.64 12.13 2.84
CA THR A 28 -10.97 12.37 1.44
C THR A 28 -10.84 13.86 1.13
N PRO A 29 -10.69 14.24 -0.14
CA PRO A 29 -10.70 15.65 -0.53
C PRO A 29 -11.93 16.36 0.02
N TRP A 30 -11.75 17.60 0.50
CA TRP A 30 -12.78 18.40 1.17
C TRP A 30 -14.10 18.50 0.38
N TRP A 31 -14.05 18.48 -0.97
CA TRP A 31 -15.23 18.50 -1.82
C TRP A 31 -15.99 17.15 -1.85
N VAL A 32 -15.30 16.01 -1.70
CA VAL A 32 -15.94 14.68 -1.56
C VAL A 32 -16.62 14.57 -0.20
N ALA A 33 -15.92 15.00 0.84
CA ALA A 33 -16.44 15.02 2.19
C ALA A 33 -17.63 15.97 2.34
N GLY A 34 -17.60 17.14 1.68
CA GLY A 34 -18.72 18.08 1.63
C GLY A 34 -19.91 17.59 0.79
N LEU A 35 -19.68 16.71 -0.19
CA LEU A 35 -20.73 16.20 -1.05
C LEU A 35 -21.64 15.17 -0.37
N LEU A 36 -21.10 14.31 0.52
CA LEU A 36 -21.90 13.31 1.23
C LEU A 36 -23.04 13.91 2.09
N PRO A 37 -22.82 14.95 2.93
CA PRO A 37 -23.90 15.60 3.67
C PRO A 37 -24.87 16.36 2.77
N CYS A 38 -24.42 16.94 1.65
CA CYS A 38 -25.31 17.54 0.65
C CYS A 38 -26.23 16.49 0.01
N VAL A 39 -25.70 15.32 -0.36
CA VAL A 39 -26.48 14.21 -0.92
C VAL A 39 -27.42 13.61 0.12
N ALA A 40 -26.98 13.48 1.37
CA ALA A 40 -27.81 12.98 2.48
C ALA A 40 -28.98 13.93 2.79
N GLY A 41 -28.72 15.24 2.85
CA GLY A 41 -29.73 16.28 3.04
C GLY A 41 -30.71 16.34 1.86
N PHE A 42 -30.20 16.33 0.63
CA PHE A 42 -31.02 16.30 -0.58
C PHE A 42 -31.92 15.05 -0.62
N TYR A 43 -31.38 13.87 -0.30
CA TYR A 43 -32.16 12.64 -0.26
C TYR A 43 -33.25 12.64 0.83
N GLY A 44 -32.98 13.23 2.00
CA GLY A 44 -33.96 13.42 3.07
C GLY A 44 -35.13 14.35 2.67
N LEU A 45 -34.85 15.35 1.84
CA LEU A 45 -35.84 16.33 1.35
C LEU A 45 -36.71 15.80 0.19
N LEU A 46 -36.27 14.75 -0.52
CA LEU A 46 -37.04 14.19 -1.62
C LEU A 46 -38.32 13.51 -1.13
N LYS A 47 -39.48 14.00 -1.59
CA LYS A 47 -40.78 13.33 -1.40
C LYS A 47 -41.00 12.15 -2.37
N GLU A 48 -40.33 12.18 -3.53
CA GLU A 48 -40.49 11.19 -4.61
C GLU A 48 -39.15 10.58 -5.06
N ARG A 49 -39.14 9.75 -6.11
CA ARG A 49 -37.93 9.09 -6.61
C ARG A 49 -36.90 10.11 -7.10
N THR A 50 -35.63 9.87 -6.80
CA THR A 50 -34.51 10.61 -7.39
C THR A 50 -34.60 10.56 -8.93
N PRO A 51 -34.65 11.71 -9.63
CA PRO A 51 -34.68 11.74 -11.08
C PRO A 51 -33.45 11.04 -11.66
N ARG A 52 -33.66 10.20 -12.68
CA ARG A 52 -32.55 9.44 -13.32
C ARG A 52 -31.43 10.34 -13.84
N GLY A 53 -31.76 11.56 -14.28
CA GLY A 53 -30.80 12.57 -14.73
C GLY A 53 -29.83 13.02 -13.63
N VAL A 54 -30.27 13.09 -12.36
CA VAL A 54 -29.41 13.46 -11.22
C VAL A 54 -28.41 12.34 -10.91
N LEU A 55 -28.86 11.08 -10.94
CA LEU A 55 -27.98 9.92 -10.74
C LEU A 55 -26.96 9.78 -11.89
N LEU A 56 -27.41 9.96 -13.15
CA LEU A 56 -26.55 9.96 -14.33
C LEU A 56 -25.52 11.11 -14.29
N GLY A 57 -25.94 12.32 -13.92
CA GLY A 57 -25.04 13.45 -13.73
C GLY A 57 -24.00 13.21 -12.63
N PHE A 58 -24.41 12.64 -11.50
CA PHE A 58 -23.51 12.28 -10.40
C PHE A 58 -22.45 11.23 -10.83
N LEU A 59 -22.88 10.18 -11.52
CA LEU A 59 -21.98 9.14 -12.03
C LEU A 59 -21.04 9.67 -13.13
N LEU A 60 -21.51 10.57 -14.00
CA LEU A 60 -20.69 11.23 -15.02
C LEU A 60 -19.63 12.13 -14.40
N LEU A 61 -19.98 12.92 -13.38
CA LEU A 61 -19.01 13.76 -12.65
C LEU A 61 -17.97 12.91 -11.90
N THR A 62 -18.40 11.81 -11.28
CA THR A 62 -17.50 10.84 -10.64
C THR A 62 -16.55 10.21 -11.65
N ALA A 63 -17.05 9.83 -12.83
CA ALA A 63 -16.23 9.26 -13.90
C ALA A 63 -15.27 10.28 -14.53
N LEU A 64 -15.71 11.53 -14.73
CA LEU A 64 -14.86 12.61 -15.24
C LEU A 64 -13.74 12.96 -14.25
N TRP A 65 -14.04 12.92 -12.94
CA TRP A 65 -13.02 13.09 -11.90
C TRP A 65 -12.00 11.95 -11.90
N LEU A 66 -12.46 10.69 -11.97
CA LEU A 66 -11.57 9.52 -12.09
C LEU A 66 -10.72 9.56 -13.37
N TRP A 67 -11.23 10.19 -14.44
CA TRP A 67 -10.54 10.34 -15.71
C TRP A 67 -9.53 11.49 -15.71
N TRP A 68 -9.81 12.60 -15.03
CA TRP A 68 -8.94 13.77 -14.93
C TRP A 68 -7.88 13.62 -13.82
N GLY A 69 -8.22 12.94 -12.73
CA GLY A 69 -7.27 12.60 -11.67
C GLY A 69 -6.15 11.74 -12.24
N LYS A 70 -4.90 12.17 -12.06
CA LYS A 70 -3.71 11.34 -12.32
C LYS A 70 -3.90 9.94 -11.70
N PRO A 71 -3.31 8.86 -12.25
CA PRO A 71 -3.75 7.50 -11.98
C PRO A 71 -3.77 7.20 -10.48
N VAL A 72 -4.95 6.76 -10.03
CA VAL A 72 -5.34 6.36 -8.68
C VAL A 72 -4.25 5.51 -8.01
N LEU A 73 -3.41 6.13 -7.17
CA LEU A 73 -2.38 5.43 -6.40
C LEU A 73 -2.19 5.96 -4.97
N ALA A 74 -2.88 7.03 -4.55
CA ALA A 74 -2.97 7.36 -3.13
C ALA A 74 -4.12 6.55 -2.50
N PRO A 75 -3.92 5.89 -1.34
CA PRO A 75 -4.99 5.21 -0.62
C PRO A 75 -6.21 6.11 -0.32
N ALA A 76 -6.00 7.42 -0.18
CA ALA A 76 -7.04 8.43 -0.03
C ALA A 76 -7.99 8.53 -1.25
N ASP A 77 -7.49 8.28 -2.47
CA ASP A 77 -8.29 8.35 -3.70
C ASP A 77 -9.24 7.13 -3.84
N GLY A 78 -8.76 5.95 -3.45
CA GLY A 78 -9.59 4.74 -3.38
C GLY A 78 -10.71 4.87 -2.35
N LEU A 79 -10.43 5.53 -1.23
CA LEU A 79 -11.42 5.83 -0.21
C LEU A 79 -12.45 6.86 -0.69
N ALA A 80 -11.99 7.93 -1.37
CA ALA A 80 -12.88 8.90 -2.00
C ALA A 80 -13.84 8.23 -3.00
N PHE A 81 -13.35 7.27 -3.79
CA PHE A 81 -14.20 6.48 -4.68
C PHE A 81 -15.27 5.67 -3.94
N LEU A 82 -14.92 5.01 -2.83
CA LEU A 82 -15.89 4.27 -2.01
C LEU A 82 -16.96 5.20 -1.39
N VAL A 83 -16.57 6.40 -0.96
CA VAL A 83 -17.49 7.44 -0.47
C VAL A 83 -18.44 7.91 -1.58
N LEU A 84 -17.94 8.10 -2.80
CA LEU A 84 -18.78 8.45 -3.96
C LEU A 84 -19.73 7.31 -4.36
N LEU A 85 -19.29 6.05 -4.31
CA LEU A 85 -20.17 4.89 -4.53
C LEU A 85 -21.26 4.78 -3.47
N PHE A 86 -20.92 5.05 -2.21
CA PHE A 86 -21.90 5.11 -1.13
C PHE A 86 -22.92 6.24 -1.36
N ALA A 87 -22.48 7.43 -1.79
CA ALA A 87 -23.37 8.53 -2.17
C ALA A 87 -24.31 8.15 -3.33
N ALA A 88 -23.79 7.51 -4.39
CA ALA A 88 -24.59 7.01 -5.50
C ALA A 88 -25.63 5.99 -5.01
N LYS A 89 -25.23 5.06 -4.12
CA LYS A 89 -26.13 4.04 -3.60
C LYS A 89 -27.23 4.63 -2.71
N LEU A 90 -26.93 5.68 -1.97
CA LEU A 90 -27.92 6.44 -1.19
C LEU A 90 -28.99 7.04 -2.11
N LEU A 91 -28.59 7.68 -3.21
CA LEU A 91 -29.50 8.25 -4.22
C LEU A 91 -30.34 7.20 -4.97
N GLU A 92 -29.81 5.99 -5.12
CA GLU A 92 -30.48 4.85 -5.77
C GLU A 92 -31.38 4.04 -4.82
N CYS A 93 -31.45 4.39 -3.53
CA CYS A 93 -32.19 3.60 -2.55
C CYS A 93 -33.71 3.69 -2.79
N GLN A 94 -34.34 2.62 -3.27
CA GLN A 94 -35.77 2.62 -3.67
C GLN A 94 -36.65 1.65 -2.87
N GLY A 95 -36.06 0.72 -2.12
CA GLY A 95 -36.82 -0.23 -1.32
C GLY A 95 -36.02 -0.86 -0.20
N VAL A 96 -36.68 -1.73 0.57
CA VAL A 96 -36.10 -2.38 1.76
C VAL A 96 -34.82 -3.17 1.45
N ARG A 97 -34.73 -3.78 0.25
CA ARG A 97 -33.49 -4.45 -0.19
C ARG A 97 -32.34 -3.46 -0.34
N ASP A 98 -32.59 -2.32 -0.97
CA ASP A 98 -31.56 -1.30 -1.19
C ASP A 98 -31.16 -0.65 0.13
N LEU A 99 -32.11 -0.40 1.04
CA LEU A 99 -31.84 0.07 2.39
C LEU A 99 -30.84 -0.85 3.12
N ARG A 100 -31.10 -2.17 3.12
CA ARG A 100 -30.23 -3.15 3.78
C ARG A 100 -28.82 -3.12 3.19
N LEU A 101 -28.70 -2.98 1.87
CA LEU A 101 -27.41 -2.86 1.20
C LEU A 101 -26.69 -1.56 1.55
N THR A 102 -27.40 -0.43 1.60
CA THR A 102 -26.83 0.87 1.98
C THR A 102 -26.34 0.86 3.44
N VAL A 103 -27.07 0.23 4.36
CA VAL A 103 -26.64 0.10 5.77
C VAL A 103 -25.40 -0.80 5.90
N VAL A 104 -25.32 -1.90 5.16
CA VAL A 104 -24.12 -2.75 5.19
C VAL A 104 -22.91 -2.03 4.59
N LEU A 105 -23.11 -1.28 3.50
CA LEU A 105 -22.06 -0.51 2.86
C LEU A 105 -21.51 0.60 3.75
N GLY A 106 -22.36 1.29 4.53
CA GLY A 106 -21.87 2.33 5.45
C GLY A 106 -21.14 1.75 6.67
N TRP A 107 -21.50 0.54 7.14
CA TRP A 107 -20.68 -0.17 8.15
C TRP A 107 -19.33 -0.60 7.60
N LEU A 108 -19.29 -1.13 6.38
CA LEU A 108 -18.04 -1.47 5.71
C LEU A 108 -17.15 -0.24 5.55
N LEU A 109 -17.72 0.89 5.12
CA LEU A 109 -16.98 2.13 4.94
C LEU A 109 -16.44 2.68 6.27
N MET A 110 -17.24 2.62 7.34
CA MET A 110 -16.81 3.02 8.68
C MET A 110 -15.68 2.12 9.22
N ALA A 111 -15.76 0.81 8.99
CA ALA A 111 -14.68 -0.11 9.35
C ALA A 111 -13.37 0.23 8.61
N VAL A 112 -13.46 0.56 7.31
CA VAL A 112 -12.30 1.02 6.52
C VAL A 112 -11.74 2.34 7.08
N PHE A 113 -12.57 3.30 7.49
CA PHE A 113 -12.09 4.53 8.13
C PHE A 113 -11.36 4.27 9.44
N CYS A 114 -11.87 3.37 10.30
CA CYS A 114 -11.22 2.98 11.54
C CYS A 114 -9.85 2.33 11.30
N LEU A 115 -9.74 1.47 10.27
CA LEU A 115 -8.47 0.85 9.88
C LEU A 115 -7.45 1.87 9.35
N PHE A 116 -7.91 2.87 8.59
CA PHE A 116 -7.02 3.89 8.01
C PHE A 116 -6.50 4.91 9.03
N LEU A 117 -7.35 5.35 9.95
CA LEU A 117 -7.00 6.40 10.92
C LEU A 117 -6.36 5.86 12.19
N GLY A 118 -6.49 4.57 12.50
CA GLY A 118 -5.89 3.95 13.68
C GLY A 118 -6.26 4.62 15.01
N SER A 119 -7.39 5.33 15.05
CA SER A 119 -7.70 6.31 16.09
C SER A 119 -8.89 5.89 16.95
N VAL A 120 -8.70 5.97 18.28
CA VAL A 120 -9.75 5.69 19.28
C VAL A 120 -10.87 6.74 19.24
N TRP A 121 -10.64 7.90 18.64
CA TRP A 121 -11.63 8.98 18.52
C TRP A 121 -12.78 8.67 17.55
N LEU A 122 -12.66 7.64 16.72
CA LEU A 122 -13.70 7.24 15.76
C LEU A 122 -14.75 6.29 16.35
N TRP A 123 -14.51 5.75 17.54
CA TRP A 123 -15.41 4.77 18.17
C TRP A 123 -16.82 5.31 18.45
N PRO A 124 -17.01 6.57 18.90
CA PRO A 124 -18.35 7.15 19.01
C PRO A 124 -19.08 7.25 17.66
N TRP A 125 -18.35 7.53 16.57
CA TRP A 125 -18.91 7.61 15.22
C TRP A 125 -19.30 6.23 14.68
N LEU A 126 -18.46 5.22 14.94
CA LEU A 126 -18.76 3.82 14.65
C LEU A 126 -19.99 3.34 15.43
N ALA A 127 -20.05 3.62 16.73
CA ALA A 127 -21.21 3.27 17.56
C ALA A 127 -22.50 3.94 17.03
N GLY A 128 -22.44 5.24 16.69
CA GLY A 128 -23.56 5.96 16.08
C GLY A 128 -24.01 5.36 14.75
N CYS A 129 -23.07 4.99 13.88
CA CYS A 129 -23.33 4.33 12.59
C CYS A 129 -23.94 2.93 12.77
N VAL A 130 -23.43 2.13 13.72
CA VAL A 130 -23.95 0.78 14.02
C VAL A 130 -25.36 0.86 14.59
N VAL A 131 -25.58 1.70 15.61
CA VAL A 131 -26.89 1.84 16.26
C VAL A 131 -27.94 2.36 15.27
N SER A 132 -27.64 3.42 14.52
CA SER A 132 -28.58 3.96 13.52
C SER A 132 -28.87 2.97 12.38
N GLY A 133 -27.87 2.21 11.93
CA GLY A 133 -28.04 1.13 10.97
C GLY A 133 -28.94 0.01 11.48
N LEU A 134 -28.74 -0.45 12.72
CA LEU A 134 -29.57 -1.48 13.35
C LEU A 134 -31.03 -1.02 13.53
N LEU A 135 -31.25 0.24 13.91
CA LEU A 135 -32.59 0.82 14.02
C LEU A 135 -33.31 0.87 12.66
N LEU A 136 -32.60 1.22 11.58
CA LEU A 136 -33.12 1.20 10.21
C LEU A 136 -33.49 -0.22 9.76
N LEU A 137 -32.64 -1.20 10.08
CA LEU A 137 -32.89 -2.62 9.77
C LEU A 137 -34.08 -3.16 10.56
N ALA A 138 -34.16 -2.86 11.85
CA ALA A 138 -35.25 -3.28 12.72
C ALA A 138 -36.61 -2.75 12.24
N ARG A 139 -36.67 -1.45 11.88
CA ARG A 139 -37.84 -0.83 11.26
C ARG A 139 -38.23 -1.49 9.93
N SER A 140 -37.26 -1.99 9.18
CA SER A 140 -37.51 -2.67 7.89
C SER A 140 -38.17 -4.04 8.01
N VAL A 141 -38.10 -4.66 9.20
CA VAL A 141 -38.64 -6.00 9.49
C VAL A 141 -39.93 -5.92 10.30
N LEU A 142 -40.09 -4.90 11.14
CA LEU A 142 -41.23 -4.71 12.04
C LEU A 142 -41.93 -3.36 11.78
N PRO A 143 -42.84 -3.26 10.79
CA PRO A 143 -43.46 -2.00 10.38
C PRO A 143 -44.36 -1.34 11.44
N SER A 144 -44.83 -2.11 12.43
CA SER A 144 -45.71 -1.68 13.54
C SER A 144 -44.97 -1.18 14.78
N TRP A 145 -43.66 -0.93 14.68
CA TRP A 145 -42.77 -0.57 15.77
C TRP A 145 -43.23 0.68 16.56
N ARG A 146 -43.60 0.48 17.83
CA ARG A 146 -43.83 1.54 18.85
C ARG A 146 -42.64 1.59 19.83
N TRP A 147 -42.43 2.73 20.48
CA TRP A 147 -41.31 3.05 21.39
C TRP A 147 -41.06 2.05 22.56
N GLN A 148 -41.92 1.08 22.79
CA GLN A 148 -41.75 0.02 23.81
C GLN A 148 -40.69 -1.04 23.42
N ALA A 149 -40.25 -1.11 22.16
CA ALA A 149 -39.20 -2.02 21.68
C ALA A 149 -37.76 -1.50 21.87
N VAL A 150 -37.58 -0.36 22.54
CA VAL A 150 -36.24 0.17 22.91
C VAL A 150 -35.54 -0.76 23.92
N ARG A 151 -36.29 -1.48 24.75
CA ARG A 151 -35.75 -2.42 25.76
C ARG A 151 -34.91 -3.57 25.15
N PRO A 152 -35.40 -4.33 24.15
CA PRO A 152 -34.57 -5.35 23.50
C PRO A 152 -33.41 -4.75 22.69
N GLY A 153 -33.58 -3.56 22.08
CA GLY A 153 -32.47 -2.86 21.40
C GLY A 153 -31.35 -2.44 22.35
N LEU A 154 -31.69 -1.91 23.52
CA LEU A 154 -30.74 -1.63 24.60
C LEU A 154 -30.11 -2.91 25.16
N ALA A 155 -30.86 -4.02 25.22
CA ALA A 155 -30.32 -5.32 25.63
C ALA A 155 -29.29 -5.85 24.63
N TRP A 156 -29.51 -5.68 23.31
CA TRP A 156 -28.52 -6.03 22.28
C TRP A 156 -27.29 -5.11 22.33
N VAL A 157 -27.46 -3.81 22.54
CA VAL A 157 -26.34 -2.87 22.75
C VAL A 157 -25.54 -3.25 24.01
N ALA A 158 -26.23 -3.56 25.10
CA ALA A 158 -25.64 -4.05 26.34
C ALA A 158 -24.97 -5.42 26.20
N LEU A 159 -25.40 -6.26 25.25
CA LEU A 159 -24.76 -7.54 24.92
C LEU A 159 -23.51 -7.33 24.04
N THR A 160 -23.52 -6.32 23.16
CA THR A 160 -22.39 -5.99 22.29
C THR A 160 -21.27 -5.23 23.01
N LEU A 161 -21.57 -4.51 24.09
CA LEU A 161 -20.57 -3.78 24.88
C LEU A 161 -19.53 -4.72 25.53
N PRO A 162 -19.90 -5.84 26.17
CA PRO A 162 -18.97 -6.86 26.66
C PRO A 162 -18.20 -7.55 25.54
N LEU A 163 -18.81 -7.80 24.37
CA LEU A 163 -18.11 -8.37 23.21
C LEU A 163 -17.10 -7.37 22.61
N ALA A 164 -17.45 -6.09 22.56
CA ALA A 164 -16.54 -5.01 22.18
C ALA A 164 -15.40 -4.87 23.20
N TRP A 165 -15.71 -4.96 24.50
CA TRP A 165 -14.72 -4.92 25.57
C TRP A 165 -13.82 -6.17 25.60
N LEU A 166 -14.37 -7.36 25.35
CA LEU A 166 -13.61 -8.61 25.15
C LEU A 166 -12.76 -8.55 23.89
N SER A 167 -13.25 -7.94 22.80
CA SER A 167 -12.46 -7.70 21.59
C SER A 167 -11.32 -6.72 21.85
N LEU A 168 -11.54 -5.69 22.67
CA LEU A 168 -10.50 -4.75 23.15
C LEU A 168 -9.50 -5.45 24.08
N ALA A 169 -9.95 -6.38 24.92
CA ALA A 169 -9.12 -7.17 25.83
C ALA A 169 -8.36 -8.32 25.15
N TRP A 170 -8.82 -8.80 23.99
CA TRP A 170 -8.14 -9.79 23.14
C TRP A 170 -7.33 -9.17 21.98
N TRP A 171 -7.47 -7.88 21.72
CA TRP A 171 -6.62 -7.12 20.80
C TRP A 171 -5.13 -6.94 21.20
N PRO A 172 -4.61 -7.28 22.42
CA PRO A 172 -3.19 -7.08 22.72
C PRO A 172 -2.17 -8.02 22.06
N ALA A 173 -2.52 -8.83 21.05
CA ALA A 173 -1.58 -9.85 20.55
C ALA A 173 -1.44 -9.99 19.02
N ALA A 174 -2.34 -9.45 18.19
CA ALA A 174 -2.31 -9.69 16.74
C ALA A 174 -1.85 -8.49 15.88
N THR A 175 -1.78 -7.29 16.45
CA THR A 175 -1.37 -6.08 15.71
C THR A 175 -0.36 -5.24 16.50
N GLY A 176 0.83 -5.80 16.78
CA GLY A 176 2.06 -5.01 16.97
C GLY A 176 2.11 -3.94 18.07
N TRP A 177 1.12 -3.87 18.98
CA TRP A 177 1.04 -2.84 20.03
C TRP A 177 1.79 -3.18 21.32
N ASN A 178 2.66 -4.20 21.27
CA ASN A 178 3.86 -4.26 22.12
C ASN A 178 4.98 -3.38 21.53
N ALA A 179 4.61 -2.19 21.04
CA ALA A 179 5.52 -1.20 20.47
C ALA A 179 6.46 -0.58 21.52
N GLY A 180 6.25 -0.86 22.81
CA GLY A 180 7.20 -0.52 23.87
C GLY A 180 8.39 -1.48 23.98
N GLU A 181 8.27 -2.73 23.51
CA GLU A 181 9.26 -3.77 23.83
C GLU A 181 9.82 -4.53 22.61
N ALA A 182 9.07 -4.53 21.49
CA ALA A 182 9.53 -5.08 20.21
C ALA A 182 10.11 -4.03 19.25
N VAL A 183 10.19 -2.75 19.65
CA VAL A 183 10.83 -1.64 18.92
C VAL A 183 12.22 -1.31 19.50
N ARG A 184 12.96 -2.34 19.94
CA ARG A 184 14.44 -2.33 19.83
C ARG A 184 14.87 -2.70 18.40
N ARG A 185 14.16 -2.13 17.41
CA ARG A 185 14.25 -2.42 15.97
C ARG A 185 15.06 -1.39 15.18
N THR A 186 15.85 -0.57 15.84
CA THR A 186 17.03 -0.01 15.19
C THR A 186 18.14 -1.03 15.40
N GLY A 187 18.65 -1.66 14.34
CA GLY A 187 19.91 -2.43 14.38
C GLY A 187 21.14 -1.53 14.59
N LEU A 188 20.91 -0.33 15.13
CA LEU A 188 21.85 0.72 15.49
C LEU A 188 21.82 0.89 17.03
N GLY A 189 21.72 -0.22 17.75
CA GLY A 189 21.87 -0.27 19.20
C GLY A 189 23.34 -0.22 19.61
N ASP A 190 23.61 -0.41 20.91
CA ASP A 190 24.98 -0.54 21.45
C ASP A 190 25.73 -1.80 20.97
N SER A 191 25.11 -2.59 20.10
CA SER A 191 25.71 -3.82 19.59
C SER A 191 25.33 -4.10 18.15
N LEU A 192 26.26 -4.66 17.39
CA LEU A 192 26.07 -5.18 16.04
C LEU A 192 26.40 -6.67 16.02
N ALA A 193 25.39 -7.51 15.86
CA ALA A 193 25.54 -8.94 15.60
C ALA A 193 25.42 -9.21 14.09
N LEU A 194 26.17 -10.17 13.57
CA LEU A 194 26.04 -10.57 12.17
C LEU A 194 24.64 -11.16 11.91
N GLY A 195 23.95 -10.64 10.89
CA GLY A 195 22.57 -10.98 10.52
C GLY A 195 21.52 -9.98 11.01
N SER A 196 21.87 -9.02 11.88
CA SER A 196 20.90 -8.17 12.59
C SER A 196 20.39 -6.98 11.77
N MET A 197 21.22 -6.38 10.91
CA MET A 197 20.87 -5.20 10.11
C MET A 197 19.96 -5.50 8.91
N SER A 198 19.99 -6.73 8.41
CA SER A 198 19.12 -7.16 7.29
C SER A 198 17.63 -7.00 7.58
N ALA A 199 17.22 -7.04 8.86
CA ALA A 199 15.84 -6.80 9.28
C ALA A 199 15.48 -5.30 9.24
N VAL A 200 16.41 -4.42 9.62
CA VAL A 200 16.25 -2.96 9.60
C VAL A 200 16.15 -2.43 8.18
N ALA A 201 16.92 -3.06 7.27
CA ALA A 201 16.90 -2.76 5.85
C ALA A 201 15.50 -2.92 5.20
N ARG A 202 14.56 -3.60 5.87
CA ARG A 202 13.19 -3.82 5.41
C ARG A 202 12.17 -2.84 6.00
N ASP A 203 12.60 -1.84 6.76
CA ASP A 203 11.70 -0.84 7.33
C ASP A 203 11.68 0.45 6.47
N PRO A 204 10.54 0.81 5.84
CA PRO A 204 10.45 2.01 5.01
C PRO A 204 10.33 3.32 5.80
N ALA A 205 10.16 3.25 7.12
CA ALA A 205 9.90 4.40 7.95
C ALA A 205 11.03 5.44 7.83
N PRO A 206 10.71 6.73 7.69
CA PRO A 206 11.70 7.80 7.81
C PRO A 206 12.38 7.71 9.19
N ALA A 207 13.71 7.73 9.20
CA ALA A 207 14.52 7.81 10.40
C ALA A 207 14.79 9.26 10.78
N PHE A 208 15.13 10.10 9.80
CA PHE A 208 15.29 11.54 9.98
C PHE A 208 15.20 12.25 8.63
N GLN A 209 15.01 13.56 8.69
CA GLN A 209 15.13 14.45 7.54
C GLN A 209 16.29 15.41 7.76
N VAL A 210 16.90 15.85 6.67
CA VAL A 210 18.00 16.81 6.71
C VAL A 210 17.70 17.97 5.79
N HIS A 211 17.92 19.17 6.31
CA HIS A 211 17.89 20.43 5.58
C HIS A 211 19.29 21.03 5.57
N PHE A 212 19.82 21.34 4.38
CA PHE A 212 21.12 21.98 4.22
C PHE A 212 20.90 23.48 4.05
N ASP A 213 21.45 24.29 4.96
CA ASP A 213 21.19 25.73 4.99
C ASP A 213 21.86 26.47 3.81
N ARG A 214 23.04 26.00 3.39
CA ARG A 214 23.85 26.56 2.29
C ARG A 214 24.68 25.47 1.59
N GLY A 215 24.94 25.67 0.30
CA GLY A 215 25.80 24.80 -0.51
C GLY A 215 25.05 23.70 -1.27
N PRO A 216 25.73 23.02 -2.22
CA PRO A 216 25.14 21.92 -2.97
C PRO A 216 24.88 20.72 -2.04
N LEU A 217 23.82 19.96 -2.35
CA LEU A 217 23.54 18.69 -1.68
C LEU A 217 24.74 17.75 -1.85
N PRO A 218 25.28 17.14 -0.78
CA PRO A 218 26.36 16.17 -0.89
C PRO A 218 25.97 15.01 -1.81
N VAL A 219 26.91 14.58 -2.65
CA VAL A 219 26.71 13.42 -3.51
C VAL A 219 26.47 12.15 -2.67
N PRO A 220 25.76 11.14 -3.20
CA PRO A 220 25.47 9.89 -2.48
C PRO A 220 26.64 9.27 -1.70
N ALA A 221 27.83 9.23 -2.29
CA ALA A 221 29.04 8.69 -1.68
C ALA A 221 29.60 9.51 -0.49
N GLU A 222 29.17 10.75 -0.30
CA GLU A 222 29.54 11.59 0.84
C GLU A 222 28.54 11.52 1.99
N ARG A 223 27.34 10.96 1.75
CA ARG A 223 26.24 10.92 2.71
C ARG A 223 26.35 9.73 3.67
N TYR A 224 27.44 9.67 4.43
CA TYR A 224 27.64 8.71 5.52
C TYR A 224 27.23 9.37 6.84
N TRP A 225 26.12 8.89 7.41
CA TRP A 225 25.46 9.42 8.58
C TRP A 225 25.83 8.58 9.80
N ARG A 226 26.88 8.95 10.54
CA ARG A 226 27.36 8.21 11.72
C ARG A 226 26.44 8.41 12.91
N ALA A 227 26.11 7.33 13.61
CA ALA A 227 25.27 7.35 14.80
C ALA A 227 26.02 6.81 16.03
N ASP A 228 26.75 5.72 15.90
CA ASP A 228 27.57 5.16 16.97
C ASP A 228 28.85 4.47 16.46
N VAL A 229 29.79 4.25 17.36
CA VAL A 229 31.06 3.58 17.09
C VAL A 229 31.24 2.40 18.04
N LEU A 230 31.40 1.22 17.45
CA LEU A 230 31.57 -0.05 18.14
C LEU A 230 33.05 -0.41 18.20
N TRP A 231 33.54 -0.52 19.43
CA TRP A 231 34.96 -0.68 19.73
C TRP A 231 35.32 -2.08 20.19
N LEU A 232 34.41 -2.84 20.80
CA LEU A 232 34.76 -4.12 21.41
C LEU A 232 34.18 -5.26 20.59
N PHE A 233 34.97 -6.30 20.34
CA PHE A 233 34.50 -7.51 19.69
C PHE A 233 34.59 -8.67 20.69
N ASP A 234 33.46 -9.32 20.96
CA ASP A 234 33.36 -10.43 21.92
C ASP A 234 33.50 -11.82 21.26
N GLY A 235 33.72 -11.85 19.94
CA GLY A 235 33.77 -13.07 19.13
C GLY A 235 32.50 -13.31 18.30
N TRP A 236 31.38 -12.68 18.69
CA TRP A 236 30.07 -12.85 18.07
C TRP A 236 29.47 -11.53 17.59
N ARG A 237 29.65 -10.47 18.37
CA ARG A 237 29.10 -9.14 18.11
C ARG A 237 30.12 -8.05 18.42
N TRP A 238 29.94 -6.92 17.75
CA TRP A 238 30.62 -5.68 18.04
C TRP A 238 29.80 -4.88 19.05
N LEU A 239 30.45 -4.24 20.01
CA LEU A 239 29.82 -3.53 21.13
C LEU A 239 30.38 -2.11 21.23
N ALA A 240 29.52 -1.17 21.62
CA ALA A 240 29.92 0.18 21.96
C ALA A 240 30.86 0.15 23.17
N GLY A 241 32.03 0.78 23.05
CA GLY A 241 33.06 0.82 24.10
C GLY A 241 33.04 2.11 24.90
N ARG A 242 31.85 2.61 25.27
CA ARG A 242 31.63 3.99 25.73
C ARG A 242 32.47 4.35 26.96
N SER A 243 33.33 5.34 26.80
CA SER A 243 33.78 6.20 27.90
C SER A 243 32.80 7.38 27.97
N PHE A 244 31.93 7.44 28.98
CA PHE A 244 30.93 8.51 29.15
C PHE A 244 31.53 9.88 29.52
N LEU A 245 32.86 10.03 29.42
CA LEU A 245 33.48 11.32 29.63
C LEU A 245 33.17 12.18 28.41
N PRO A 246 32.55 13.37 28.59
CA PRO A 246 32.44 14.33 27.49
C PRO A 246 33.84 14.51 26.94
N VAL A 247 34.01 14.22 25.65
CA VAL A 247 35.30 14.39 24.97
C VAL A 247 35.75 15.79 25.32
N ARG A 248 36.88 15.86 26.04
CA ARG A 248 37.61 17.08 26.32
C ARG A 248 37.59 17.87 25.02
N LEU A 249 36.88 19.01 25.00
CA LEU A 249 36.70 19.91 23.85
C LEU A 249 37.96 19.79 23.00
N GLN A 250 37.88 18.99 21.92
CA GLN A 250 38.99 18.95 20.99
C GLN A 250 39.01 20.35 20.44
N THR A 251 40.09 21.05 20.76
CA THR A 251 40.39 22.42 20.36
C THR A 251 39.83 22.61 18.97
N GLU A 252 38.97 23.61 18.80
CA GLU A 252 38.41 24.06 17.53
C GLU A 252 39.47 23.85 16.43
N LEU A 253 39.39 22.75 15.66
CA LEU A 253 40.20 22.73 14.43
C LEU A 253 39.63 23.90 13.61
N ALA A 254 40.53 24.78 13.19
CA ALA A 254 40.20 26.00 12.45
C ALA A 254 39.21 25.70 11.34
N ALA A 255 38.23 26.60 11.16
CA ALA A 255 37.21 26.49 10.14
C ALA A 255 37.86 26.20 8.78
N GLY A 256 37.59 25.01 8.25
CA GLY A 256 38.05 24.60 6.93
C GLY A 256 37.13 25.15 5.84
N PRO A 257 37.61 25.33 4.60
CA PRO A 257 36.79 25.81 3.48
C PRO A 257 35.60 24.88 3.11
N ASP A 258 35.58 23.65 3.64
CA ASP A 258 34.61 22.60 3.30
C ASP A 258 33.61 22.28 4.44
N GLU A 259 33.42 23.18 5.40
CA GLU A 259 32.43 23.00 6.46
C GLU A 259 30.99 23.13 5.93
N ARG A 260 30.13 22.21 6.37
CA ARG A 260 28.73 22.14 5.97
C ARG A 260 27.83 22.19 7.18
N ALA A 261 27.01 23.23 7.26
CA ALA A 261 25.95 23.37 8.25
C ALA A 261 24.65 22.78 7.70
N TYR A 262 23.99 21.95 8.52
CA TYR A 262 22.70 21.36 8.19
C TYR A 262 21.90 21.10 9.46
N THR A 263 20.58 21.13 9.32
CA THR A 263 19.64 20.82 10.38
C THR A 263 19.12 19.40 10.21
N VAL A 264 19.25 18.59 11.26
CA VAL A 264 18.70 17.24 11.35
C VAL A 264 17.38 17.32 12.10
N GLU A 265 16.32 16.84 11.45
CA GLU A 265 15.00 16.68 12.03
C GLU A 265 14.71 15.19 12.23
N PRO A 266 14.97 14.65 13.43
CA PRO A 266 14.73 13.24 13.70
C PRO A 266 13.23 12.87 13.57
N GLN A 267 12.97 11.66 13.07
CA GLN A 267 11.62 11.16 12.77
C GLN A 267 11.40 9.77 13.39
N GLY A 268 10.19 9.54 13.92
CA GLY A 268 9.80 8.23 14.43
C GLY A 268 10.66 7.72 15.58
N THR A 269 10.86 6.40 15.64
CA THR A 269 11.59 5.72 16.73
C THR A 269 13.06 5.46 16.40
N ALA A 270 13.66 6.21 15.47
CA ALA A 270 15.06 6.02 15.10
C ALA A 270 16.04 6.36 16.23
N PHE A 271 15.61 7.27 17.12
CA PHE A 271 16.39 7.78 18.25
C PHE A 271 15.62 7.48 19.53
N THR A 272 15.59 6.20 19.94
CA THR A 272 14.96 5.79 21.21
C THR A 272 15.78 6.19 22.44
N ASP A 273 17.00 6.68 22.22
CA ASP A 273 17.91 7.14 23.25
C ASP A 273 18.50 8.51 22.90
N SER A 274 19.49 8.92 23.68
CA SER A 274 20.20 10.17 23.51
C SER A 274 21.17 10.20 22.32
N ARG A 275 21.32 9.13 21.51
CA ARG A 275 22.20 9.19 20.33
C ARG A 275 21.65 10.20 19.31
N ARG A 276 22.55 10.88 18.62
CA ARG A 276 22.22 11.78 17.51
C ARG A 276 23.12 11.45 16.32
N VAL A 277 22.64 11.79 15.12
CA VAL A 277 23.30 11.42 13.87
C VAL A 277 23.96 12.64 13.23
N ALA A 278 25.07 12.44 12.55
CA ALA A 278 25.75 13.47 11.77
C ALA A 278 26.39 12.88 10.52
N LEU A 279 26.60 13.71 9.50
CA LEU A 279 27.61 13.43 8.48
C LEU A 279 28.98 13.22 9.13
N ASP A 280 29.83 12.46 8.45
CA ASP A 280 31.18 12.18 8.92
C ASP A 280 31.96 13.45 9.32
N TRP A 281 32.74 13.30 10.39
CA TRP A 281 33.55 14.33 11.03
C TRP A 281 32.75 15.56 11.53
N PRO A 282 31.78 15.37 12.44
CA PRO A 282 31.10 16.48 13.09
C PRO A 282 32.08 17.33 13.90
N ARG A 283 31.90 18.65 13.83
CA ARG A 283 32.75 19.68 14.42
C ARG A 283 32.07 20.35 15.60
N THR A 284 30.81 20.70 15.41
CA THR A 284 29.95 21.34 16.41
C THR A 284 28.52 20.88 16.22
N ALA A 285 27.73 20.95 17.29
CA ALA A 285 26.29 20.74 17.26
C ALA A 285 25.61 21.79 18.16
N SER A 286 24.37 22.14 17.83
CA SER A 286 23.57 23.12 18.58
C SER A 286 22.57 22.45 19.52
N GLY A 287 22.02 23.24 20.45
CA GLY A 287 20.98 22.80 21.38
C GLY A 287 21.52 21.89 22.49
N ALA A 288 20.78 20.82 22.80
CA ALA A 288 21.15 19.84 23.82
C ALA A 288 22.17 18.79 23.33
N VAL A 289 22.69 18.93 22.10
CA VAL A 289 23.53 17.94 21.44
C VAL A 289 25.00 18.32 21.54
N THR A 290 25.84 17.39 21.98
CA THR A 290 27.28 17.56 22.15
C THR A 290 28.07 16.47 21.43
N LEU A 291 29.34 16.74 21.15
CA LEU A 291 30.27 15.73 20.65
C LEU A 291 30.61 14.71 21.74
N ALA A 292 30.55 13.44 21.37
CA ALA A 292 30.86 12.30 22.22
C ALA A 292 32.02 11.47 21.63
N ASP A 293 32.42 10.43 22.37
CA ASP A 293 33.52 9.53 22.00
C ASP A 293 33.35 8.98 20.58
N GLY A 294 34.46 8.85 19.85
CA GLY A 294 34.46 8.40 18.46
C GLY A 294 33.82 9.40 17.48
N GLN A 295 33.75 10.70 17.81
CA GLN A 295 33.13 11.75 16.99
C GLN A 295 31.67 11.45 16.67
N THR A 296 30.95 10.95 17.67
CA THR A 296 29.51 10.75 17.63
C THR A 296 28.81 11.95 18.25
N LEU A 297 27.49 12.02 18.12
CA LEU A 297 26.70 13.06 18.79
C LEU A 297 25.82 12.45 19.87
N TRP A 298 25.72 13.15 21.00
CA TRP A 298 24.92 12.75 22.14
C TRP A 298 24.07 13.91 22.65
N SER A 299 22.80 13.66 22.89
CA SER A 299 21.86 14.62 23.45
C SER A 299 21.76 14.48 24.97
N THR A 300 21.86 15.58 25.69
CA THR A 300 21.64 15.59 27.14
C THR A 300 20.17 15.40 27.52
N THR A 301 19.26 15.58 26.57
CA THR A 301 17.83 15.28 26.73
C THR A 301 17.40 14.13 25.82
N PRO A 302 16.46 13.27 26.25
CA PRO A 302 15.89 12.23 25.40
C PRO A 302 14.99 12.80 24.30
N ASP A 303 14.58 14.08 24.40
CA ASP A 303 13.66 14.72 23.47
C ASP A 303 14.18 14.75 22.03
N VAL A 304 13.31 14.38 21.10
CA VAL A 304 13.58 14.27 19.67
C VAL A 304 13.33 15.63 19.00
N LEU A 305 14.13 16.62 19.38
CA LEU A 305 14.08 17.97 18.82
C LEU A 305 15.02 18.11 17.61
N PRO A 306 14.71 19.00 16.64
CA PRO A 306 15.65 19.39 15.61
C PRO A 306 16.94 19.98 16.19
N TYR A 307 18.06 19.71 15.55
CA TYR A 307 19.37 20.24 15.93
C TYR A 307 20.21 20.52 14.69
N THR A 308 21.08 21.53 14.79
CA THR A 308 22.01 21.90 13.72
C THR A 308 23.36 21.26 14.00
N VAL A 309 24.02 20.79 12.94
CA VAL A 309 25.35 20.22 12.99
C VAL A 309 26.21 20.89 11.95
N VAL A 310 27.47 21.15 12.30
CA VAL A 310 28.52 21.52 11.33
C VAL A 310 29.46 20.34 11.19
N SER A 311 29.62 19.83 9.98
CA SER A 311 30.55 18.73 9.67
C SER A 311 31.55 19.14 8.61
N SER A 312 32.72 18.50 8.59
CA SER A 312 33.79 18.79 7.63
C SER A 312 34.13 17.57 6.79
N SER A 313 34.56 17.78 5.54
CA SER A 313 35.23 16.73 4.76
C SER A 313 36.62 16.39 5.30
N VAL A 314 37.21 17.29 6.10
CA VAL A 314 38.58 17.18 6.61
C VAL A 314 38.59 16.38 7.90
N ARG A 315 39.36 15.30 7.87
CA ARG A 315 39.59 14.42 9.01
C ARG A 315 40.50 15.07 10.05
N PRO A 316 40.25 14.87 11.35
CA PRO A 316 41.21 15.24 12.37
C PRO A 316 42.40 14.27 12.35
N VAL A 317 43.61 14.83 12.21
CA VAL A 317 44.89 14.09 12.17
C VAL A 317 45.64 14.21 13.51
N ALA A 318 44.91 14.35 14.62
CA ALA A 318 45.52 14.34 15.96
C ALA A 318 46.16 12.98 16.27
N GLY A 319 47.03 12.86 17.28
CA GLY A 319 47.51 11.54 17.71
C GLY A 319 46.38 10.66 18.26
N LEU A 320 46.45 9.34 18.09
CA LEU A 320 45.51 8.40 18.70
C LEU A 320 45.88 8.17 20.17
N PRO A 321 45.01 8.51 21.15
CA PRO A 321 45.28 8.22 22.55
C PRO A 321 45.52 6.74 22.79
N GLU A 322 46.42 6.38 23.71
CA GLU A 322 46.76 4.97 23.96
C GLU A 322 45.54 4.15 24.41
N SER A 323 44.63 4.75 25.19
CA SER A 323 43.35 4.12 25.55
C SER A 323 42.52 3.72 24.33
N ASP A 324 42.50 4.58 23.30
CA ASP A 324 41.73 4.35 22.08
C ASP A 324 42.44 3.34 21.19
N ARG A 325 43.77 3.39 21.15
CA ARG A 325 44.61 2.40 20.47
C ARG A 325 44.37 0.99 21.02
N LEU A 326 44.38 0.82 22.35
CA LEU A 326 44.13 -0.47 22.99
C LEU A 326 42.71 -0.99 22.71
N ARG A 327 41.68 -0.13 22.82
CA ARG A 327 40.30 -0.49 22.45
C ARG A 327 40.18 -0.87 20.97
N ALA A 328 40.85 -0.11 20.10
CA ALA A 328 40.84 -0.33 18.65
C ALA A 328 41.69 -1.51 18.18
N LEU A 329 42.52 -2.10 19.03
CA LEU A 329 43.28 -3.32 18.75
C LEU A 329 42.68 -4.56 19.44
N GLN A 330 41.68 -4.38 20.31
CA GLN A 330 41.10 -5.46 21.10
C GLN A 330 40.48 -6.53 20.19
N LEU A 331 40.85 -7.78 20.41
CA LEU A 331 40.18 -8.98 19.91
C LEU A 331 40.14 -10.02 21.04
N PRO A 332 39.19 -10.96 21.03
CA PRO A 332 39.24 -12.11 21.93
C PRO A 332 40.58 -12.86 21.77
N PRO A 333 41.08 -13.56 22.79
CA PRO A 333 42.35 -14.28 22.69
C PRO A 333 42.29 -15.48 21.73
N ALA A 334 41.10 -16.07 21.54
CA ALA A 334 40.89 -17.24 20.68
C ALA A 334 39.79 -16.98 19.62
N GLY A 335 39.60 -17.95 18.72
CA GLY A 335 38.61 -17.90 17.64
C GLY A 335 39.08 -17.14 16.40
N ASN A 336 38.48 -17.48 15.25
CA ASN A 336 38.79 -16.96 13.92
C ASN A 336 40.29 -17.09 13.56
N ALA A 337 40.85 -18.27 13.80
CA ALA A 337 42.29 -18.52 13.67
C ALA A 337 42.77 -18.34 12.22
N GLN A 338 41.95 -18.70 11.23
CA GLN A 338 42.30 -18.58 9.82
C GLN A 338 42.38 -17.10 9.41
N ALA A 339 41.43 -16.27 9.82
CA ALA A 339 41.44 -14.83 9.58
C ALA A 339 42.64 -14.16 10.23
N ARG A 340 43.00 -14.55 11.47
CA ARG A 340 44.18 -13.99 12.15
C ARG A 340 45.48 -14.29 11.42
N GLU A 341 45.66 -15.54 11.01
CA GLU A 341 46.87 -15.95 10.30
C GLU A 341 46.93 -15.30 8.92
N TRP A 342 45.81 -15.27 8.19
CA TRP A 342 45.73 -14.66 6.88
C TRP A 342 46.01 -13.15 6.93
N ALA A 343 45.42 -12.42 7.89
CA ALA A 343 45.66 -10.98 8.05
C ALA A 343 47.13 -10.67 8.37
N ARG A 344 47.76 -11.44 9.26
CA ARG A 344 49.18 -11.27 9.60
C ARG A 344 50.09 -11.52 8.40
N ARG A 345 49.85 -12.59 7.63
CA ARG A 345 50.59 -12.90 6.40
C ARG A 345 50.40 -11.80 5.35
N LEU A 346 49.16 -11.42 5.08
CA LEU A 346 48.86 -10.40 4.08
C LEU A 346 49.54 -9.07 4.44
N ARG A 347 49.58 -8.67 5.72
CA ARG A 347 50.29 -7.46 6.14
C ARG A 347 51.80 -7.59 5.94
N ALA A 348 52.40 -8.72 6.33
CA ALA A 348 53.83 -8.98 6.13
C ALA A 348 54.21 -8.89 4.64
N ASP A 349 53.37 -9.43 3.76
CA ASP A 349 53.60 -9.41 2.31
C ASP A 349 53.34 -8.04 1.66
N SER A 350 52.71 -7.11 2.38
CA SER A 350 52.28 -5.79 1.86
C SER A 350 53.28 -4.67 2.03
N GLY A 351 54.24 -4.79 2.95
CA GLY A 351 55.29 -3.78 3.15
C GLY A 351 54.82 -2.42 3.73
N SER A 352 53.53 -2.08 3.65
CA SER A 352 52.93 -0.94 4.34
C SER A 352 51.47 -1.20 4.73
N ASP A 353 51.00 -0.50 5.76
CA ASP A 353 49.62 -0.60 6.23
C ASP A 353 48.61 -0.11 5.17
N ALA A 354 48.97 0.93 4.40
CA ALA A 354 48.12 1.42 3.31
C ALA A 354 47.95 0.36 2.20
N LEU A 355 49.06 -0.28 1.78
CA LEU A 355 49.00 -1.32 0.76
C LEU A 355 48.26 -2.57 1.26
N PHE A 356 48.39 -2.91 2.54
CA PHE A 356 47.59 -3.97 3.17
C PHE A 356 46.09 -3.70 3.04
N LEU A 357 45.63 -2.49 3.37
CA LEU A 357 44.21 -2.12 3.26
C LEU A 357 43.71 -2.14 1.82
N THR A 358 44.53 -1.66 0.87
CA THR A 358 44.20 -1.74 -0.57
C THR A 358 44.05 -3.19 -1.03
N ARG A 359 44.98 -4.07 -0.64
CA ARG A 359 44.90 -5.50 -0.98
C ARG A 359 43.74 -6.20 -0.30
N LEU A 360 43.38 -5.79 0.90
CA LEU A 360 42.22 -6.30 1.63
C LEU A 360 40.92 -6.00 0.87
N LEU A 361 40.74 -4.77 0.39
CA LEU A 361 39.60 -4.40 -0.46
C LEU A 361 39.63 -5.10 -1.82
N GLN A 362 40.81 -5.19 -2.45
CA GLN A 362 40.98 -5.89 -3.71
C GLN A 362 40.62 -7.38 -3.60
N PHE A 363 40.94 -8.02 -2.46
CA PHE A 363 40.56 -9.39 -2.19
C PHE A 363 39.03 -9.55 -2.15
N ILE A 364 38.31 -8.67 -1.44
CA ILE A 364 36.83 -8.72 -1.43
C ILE A 364 36.28 -8.62 -2.85
N HIS A 365 36.81 -7.71 -3.66
CA HIS A 365 36.37 -7.50 -5.04
C HIS A 365 36.56 -8.74 -5.94
N THR A 366 37.67 -9.46 -5.76
CA THR A 366 38.10 -10.52 -6.69
C THR A 366 37.75 -11.93 -6.22
N ALA A 367 37.57 -12.16 -4.91
CA ALA A 367 37.38 -13.49 -4.33
C ALA A 367 35.92 -13.99 -4.36
N GLY A 368 35.04 -13.36 -5.15
CA GLY A 368 33.66 -13.81 -5.33
C GLY A 368 32.73 -13.54 -4.14
N PHE A 369 32.93 -12.42 -3.45
CA PHE A 369 31.98 -11.96 -2.44
C PHE A 369 30.65 -11.51 -3.07
N ARG A 370 29.56 -11.56 -2.31
CA ARG A 370 28.22 -11.15 -2.78
C ARG A 370 27.44 -10.38 -1.71
N TYR A 371 26.77 -9.32 -2.14
CA TYR A 371 25.89 -8.52 -1.28
C TYR A 371 24.46 -9.05 -1.32
N THR A 372 23.85 -9.35 -0.17
CA THR A 372 22.51 -9.95 -0.08
C THR A 372 21.83 -9.65 1.26
N LEU A 373 20.49 -9.54 1.24
CA LEU A 373 19.64 -9.46 2.43
C LEU A 373 19.35 -10.82 3.06
N ARG A 374 19.78 -11.92 2.44
CA ARG A 374 19.56 -13.30 2.92
C ARG A 374 20.89 -14.05 3.00
N PRO A 375 21.86 -13.58 3.81
CA PRO A 375 23.11 -14.28 4.00
C PRO A 375 22.88 -15.67 4.62
N PRO A 376 23.67 -16.69 4.26
CA PRO A 376 23.61 -17.97 4.93
C PRO A 376 23.90 -17.82 6.43
N PRO A 377 23.24 -18.59 7.31
CA PRO A 377 23.49 -18.52 8.74
C PRO A 377 24.95 -18.88 9.06
N LEU A 378 25.52 -18.17 10.03
CA LEU A 378 26.89 -18.36 10.50
C LEU A 378 26.89 -18.85 11.94
N SER A 379 27.86 -19.70 12.30
CA SER A 379 28.04 -20.20 13.67
C SER A 379 29.51 -20.52 13.95
N GLY A 380 29.94 -20.37 15.20
CA GLY A 380 31.34 -20.60 15.60
C GLY A 380 32.22 -19.41 15.21
N ASP A 381 33.33 -19.68 14.52
CA ASP A 381 34.26 -18.65 14.03
C ASP A 381 33.64 -17.82 12.90
N LEU A 382 32.81 -16.84 13.27
CA LEU A 382 31.95 -16.13 12.32
C LEU A 382 32.73 -15.42 11.21
N ILE A 383 33.89 -14.83 11.53
CA ILE A 383 34.73 -14.13 10.55
C ILE A 383 35.34 -15.13 9.57
N ASP A 384 35.83 -16.28 10.06
CA ASP A 384 36.38 -17.33 9.19
C ASP A 384 35.29 -17.90 8.28
N ARG A 385 34.12 -18.20 8.85
CA ARG A 385 32.97 -18.75 8.11
C ARG A 385 32.45 -17.81 7.05
N PHE A 386 32.44 -16.51 7.31
CA PHE A 386 32.07 -15.51 6.30
C PHE A 386 33.17 -15.34 5.25
N TRP A 387 34.40 -15.04 5.68
CA TRP A 387 35.47 -14.58 4.80
C TRP A 387 36.00 -15.69 3.87
N PHE A 388 36.09 -16.92 4.37
CA PHE A 388 36.61 -18.05 3.60
C PHE A 388 35.53 -19.06 3.18
N GLY A 389 34.37 -19.04 3.84
CA GLY A 389 33.25 -19.92 3.54
C GLY A 389 32.20 -19.26 2.66
N THR A 390 31.22 -18.59 3.28
CA THR A 390 29.99 -18.16 2.59
C THR A 390 30.24 -17.04 1.58
N ARG A 391 31.13 -16.09 1.90
CA ARG A 391 31.42 -14.86 1.16
C ARG A 391 30.16 -14.10 0.74
N ALA A 392 29.11 -14.22 1.54
CA ALA A 392 27.80 -13.67 1.27
C ALA A 392 27.31 -12.98 2.52
N GLY A 393 27.02 -11.70 2.40
CA GLY A 393 26.76 -10.88 3.57
C GLY A 393 26.01 -9.61 3.20
N PHE A 394 25.55 -8.95 4.25
CA PHE A 394 25.11 -7.57 4.22
C PHE A 394 26.21 -6.65 4.82
N CYS A 395 25.99 -5.33 4.88
CA CYS A 395 27.01 -4.34 5.29
C CYS A 395 27.74 -4.70 6.59
N GLU A 396 27.02 -5.18 7.60
CA GLU A 396 27.56 -5.62 8.90
C GLU A 396 28.63 -6.72 8.79
N HIS A 397 28.52 -7.63 7.81
CA HIS A 397 29.47 -8.74 7.62
C HIS A 397 30.81 -8.20 7.10
N TYR A 398 30.74 -7.29 6.12
CA TYR A 398 31.91 -6.65 5.55
C TYR A 398 32.58 -5.74 6.58
N ALA A 399 31.82 -4.90 7.28
CA ALA A 399 32.35 -4.01 8.30
C ALA A 399 33.01 -4.77 9.46
N ALA A 400 32.36 -5.83 9.97
CA ALA A 400 32.92 -6.65 11.03
C ALA A 400 34.21 -7.38 10.60
N ALA A 401 34.22 -7.97 9.41
CA ALA A 401 35.36 -8.72 8.92
C ALA A 401 36.56 -7.81 8.61
N LEU A 402 36.32 -6.66 7.96
CA LEU A 402 37.38 -5.68 7.69
C LEU A 402 38.01 -5.15 8.98
N ALA A 403 37.18 -4.80 9.97
CA ALA A 403 37.68 -4.36 11.28
C ALA A 403 38.46 -5.47 11.98
N PHE A 404 37.98 -6.72 11.95
CA PHE A 404 38.69 -7.86 12.52
C PHE A 404 40.05 -8.09 11.84
N MET A 405 40.10 -8.08 10.51
CA MET A 405 41.34 -8.31 9.75
C MET A 405 42.38 -7.21 10.04
N ALA A 406 41.96 -5.94 10.08
CA ALA A 406 42.84 -4.85 10.44
C ALA A 406 43.41 -5.03 11.86
N ARG A 407 42.55 -5.33 12.85
CA ARG A 407 42.98 -5.58 14.24
C ARG A 407 43.93 -6.76 14.37
N ALA A 408 43.63 -7.88 13.69
CA ALA A 408 44.47 -9.06 13.70
C ALA A 408 45.84 -8.82 13.05
N ALA A 409 45.91 -7.85 12.13
CA ALA A 409 47.15 -7.39 11.54
C ALA A 409 47.88 -6.34 12.41
N GLY A 410 47.30 -5.89 13.52
CA GLY A 410 47.88 -4.88 14.41
C GLY A 410 47.60 -3.43 14.00
N ILE A 411 46.63 -3.20 13.11
CA ILE A 411 46.18 -1.87 12.70
C ILE A 411 44.93 -1.52 13.54
N PRO A 412 44.92 -0.39 14.28
CA PRO A 412 43.75 -0.02 15.08
C PRO A 412 42.53 0.19 14.17
N ALA A 413 41.42 -0.46 14.47
CA ALA A 413 40.20 -0.37 13.68
C ALA A 413 38.96 -0.35 14.57
N ARG A 414 37.84 0.17 14.06
CA ARG A 414 36.54 0.19 14.73
C ARG A 414 35.41 0.07 13.72
N VAL A 415 34.24 -0.37 14.17
CA VAL A 415 33.04 -0.42 13.32
C VAL A 415 32.19 0.80 13.62
N VAL A 416 31.71 1.47 12.59
CA VAL A 416 30.77 2.58 12.71
C VAL A 416 29.42 2.13 12.19
N VAL A 417 28.37 2.49 12.92
CA VAL A 417 26.98 2.18 12.56
C VAL A 417 26.19 3.48 12.40
N GLY A 418 25.31 3.48 11.42
CA GLY A 418 24.44 4.63 11.14
C GLY A 418 23.64 4.41 9.87
N TRP A 419 23.61 5.41 8.98
CA TRP A 419 22.90 5.33 7.70
C TRP A 419 23.82 5.78 6.56
N GLN A 420 23.53 5.32 5.34
CA GLN A 420 24.23 5.79 4.14
C GLN A 420 23.24 6.11 3.03
N GLY A 421 23.37 7.31 2.47
CA GLY A 421 22.58 7.80 1.35
C GLY A 421 21.48 8.76 1.77
N GLY A 422 20.23 8.43 1.43
CA GLY A 422 19.05 9.28 1.58
C GLY A 422 18.45 9.70 0.25
N GLU A 423 17.13 9.89 0.25
CA GLU A 423 16.33 10.27 -0.90
C GLU A 423 16.07 11.78 -0.87
N TRP A 424 16.49 12.51 -1.90
CA TRP A 424 16.16 13.93 -2.01
C TRP A 424 14.68 14.09 -2.39
N GLN A 425 13.93 14.88 -1.64
CA GLN A 425 12.56 15.23 -1.95
C GLN A 425 12.46 16.69 -2.42
N PRO A 426 12.37 16.94 -3.75
CA PRO A 426 12.36 18.29 -4.30
C PRO A 426 11.19 19.15 -3.81
N ALA A 427 10.03 18.53 -3.56
CA ALA A 427 8.80 19.23 -3.18
C ALA A 427 8.91 19.92 -1.82
N VAL A 428 9.70 19.37 -0.89
CA VAL A 428 9.89 19.90 0.48
C VAL A 428 11.32 20.37 0.73
N GLN A 429 12.20 20.27 -0.28
CA GLN A 429 13.63 20.61 -0.20
C GLN A 429 14.34 20.00 1.01
N ARG A 430 14.09 18.70 1.22
CA ARG A 430 14.68 17.93 2.31
C ARG A 430 15.22 16.62 1.80
N LEU A 431 16.32 16.19 2.41
CA LEU A 431 16.82 14.83 2.25
C LEU A 431 16.11 13.95 3.30
N VAL A 432 15.44 12.90 2.85
CA VAL A 432 14.79 11.93 3.74
C VAL A 432 15.67 10.68 3.83
N VAL A 433 16.08 10.35 5.04
CA VAL A 433 16.83 9.12 5.33
C VAL A 433 15.89 8.15 6.03
N ARG A 434 15.80 6.92 5.53
CA ARG A 434 14.88 5.88 6.02
C ARG A 434 15.61 4.86 6.88
N GLN A 435 14.89 4.08 7.67
CA GLN A 435 15.47 2.93 8.37
C GLN A 435 16.13 1.95 7.40
N ALA A 436 15.54 1.75 6.22
CA ALA A 436 16.12 0.96 5.13
C ALA A 436 17.53 1.41 4.68
N ASP A 437 17.90 2.68 4.92
CA ASP A 437 19.22 3.22 4.57
C ASP A 437 20.29 2.87 5.63
N ALA A 438 19.94 2.13 6.68
CA ALA A 438 20.87 1.72 7.73
C ALA A 438 22.10 1.04 7.14
N HIS A 439 23.27 1.39 7.67
CA HIS A 439 24.56 0.98 7.14
C HIS A 439 25.61 0.85 8.22
N ALA A 440 26.57 -0.04 7.99
CA ALA A 440 27.74 -0.23 8.83
C ALA A 440 29.00 -0.22 7.98
N TRP A 441 30.05 0.42 8.48
CA TRP A 441 31.35 0.50 7.82
C TRP A 441 32.49 0.39 8.84
N THR A 442 33.72 0.26 8.35
CA THR A 442 34.92 0.20 9.18
C THR A 442 35.64 1.55 9.14
N GLU A 443 36.26 1.93 10.24
CA GLU A 443 37.30 2.96 10.27
C GLU A 443 38.60 2.34 10.75
N VAL A 444 39.72 2.69 10.10
CA VAL A 444 41.07 2.22 10.45
C VAL A 444 41.98 3.41 10.72
N TRP A 445 42.84 3.30 11.72
CA TRP A 445 43.81 4.34 12.04
C TRP A 445 45.10 4.11 11.27
N LEU A 446 45.55 5.12 10.52
CA LEU A 446 46.89 5.17 9.96
C LEU A 446 47.67 6.35 10.55
N GLU A 447 48.91 6.08 10.95
CA GLU A 447 49.81 7.11 11.48
C GLU A 447 49.98 8.24 10.45
N GLY A 448 49.85 9.50 10.89
CA GLY A 448 49.93 10.68 10.03
C GLY A 448 48.72 10.94 9.11
N ALA A 449 47.75 10.02 9.00
CA ALA A 449 46.53 10.22 8.20
C ALA A 449 45.23 10.22 9.04
N GLY A 450 45.29 9.70 10.26
CA GLY A 450 44.16 9.64 11.17
C GLY A 450 43.21 8.48 10.87
N TRP A 451 41.94 8.62 11.28
CA TRP A 451 40.89 7.63 11.01
C TRP A 451 40.46 7.67 9.55
N LEU A 452 40.61 6.56 8.84
CA LEU A 452 40.20 6.39 7.45
C LEU A 452 38.97 5.46 7.36
N ARG A 453 37.94 5.91 6.66
CA ARG A 453 36.78 5.10 6.33
C ARG A 453 37.15 4.00 5.33
N LEU A 454 36.78 2.77 5.65
CA LEU A 454 36.97 1.58 4.84
C LEU A 454 35.61 0.86 4.73
N ASP A 455 35.01 0.88 3.54
CA ASP A 455 33.69 0.28 3.31
C ASP A 455 33.78 -0.82 2.25
N GLY A 456 33.73 -2.07 2.70
CA GLY A 456 33.72 -3.23 1.79
C GLY A 456 32.45 -3.30 0.93
N THR A 457 31.36 -2.68 1.39
CA THR A 457 30.10 -2.58 0.62
C THR A 457 30.29 -1.71 -0.62
N ALA A 458 31.03 -0.61 -0.49
CA ALA A 458 31.33 0.28 -1.62
C ALA A 458 32.10 -0.42 -2.75
N VAL A 459 32.84 -1.48 -2.41
CA VAL A 459 33.62 -2.26 -3.39
C VAL A 459 32.77 -3.37 -4.01
N ILE A 460 31.98 -4.08 -3.22
CA ILE A 460 31.23 -5.26 -3.69
C ILE A 460 29.86 -4.91 -4.29
N ALA A 461 29.32 -3.73 -3.93
CA ALA A 461 28.01 -3.25 -4.31
C ALA A 461 28.04 -1.72 -4.45
N PRO A 462 28.81 -1.15 -5.40
CA PRO A 462 28.95 0.30 -5.56
C PRO A 462 27.61 1.02 -5.75
N ASP A 463 26.65 0.39 -6.43
CA ASP A 463 25.28 0.90 -6.58
C ASP A 463 24.58 1.17 -5.23
N ARG A 464 24.95 0.44 -4.15
CA ARG A 464 24.42 0.68 -2.79
C ARG A 464 24.73 2.09 -2.32
N ILE A 465 25.93 2.56 -2.66
CA ILE A 465 26.49 3.83 -2.23
C ILE A 465 26.04 4.96 -3.15
N GLU A 466 26.02 4.70 -4.46
CA GLU A 466 25.71 5.69 -5.49
C GLU A 466 24.21 5.90 -5.70
N GLN A 467 23.42 4.82 -5.66
CA GLN A 467 22.00 4.81 -6.05
C GLN A 467 21.06 4.37 -4.92
N GLY A 468 21.61 3.83 -3.83
CA GLY A 468 20.86 3.38 -2.64
C GLY A 468 20.62 1.87 -2.59
N LEU A 469 19.98 1.40 -1.51
CA LEU A 469 19.89 -0.04 -1.20
C LEU A 469 19.31 -0.89 -2.32
N ILE A 470 18.18 -0.52 -2.89
CA ILE A 470 17.47 -1.41 -3.84
C ILE A 470 18.21 -1.61 -5.15
N ALA A 471 18.97 -0.61 -5.62
CA ALA A 471 19.79 -0.74 -6.82
C ALA A 471 20.85 -1.84 -6.65
N SER A 472 21.40 -1.99 -5.43
CA SER A 472 22.42 -2.97 -5.11
C SER A 472 21.95 -4.41 -4.93
N LEU A 473 20.64 -4.64 -4.80
CA LEU A 473 20.10 -5.95 -4.47
C LEU A 473 19.81 -6.79 -5.71
N PRO A 474 20.01 -8.13 -5.64
CA PRO A 474 19.55 -9.05 -6.66
C PRO A 474 18.05 -8.88 -6.93
N PRO A 475 17.56 -9.06 -8.18
CA PRO A 475 16.15 -8.86 -8.52
C PRO A 475 15.16 -9.60 -7.62
N ALA A 476 15.53 -10.81 -7.16
CA ALA A 476 14.73 -11.64 -6.27
C ALA A 476 14.56 -11.07 -4.85
N GLU A 477 15.40 -10.11 -4.43
CA GLU A 477 15.40 -9.53 -3.08
C GLU A 477 14.89 -8.10 -3.04
N ARG A 478 14.74 -7.45 -4.19
CA ARG A 478 14.22 -6.07 -4.25
C ARG A 478 12.82 -5.94 -3.67
N GLY A 479 12.00 -7.00 -3.77
CA GLY A 479 10.67 -7.06 -3.17
C GLY A 479 10.65 -7.15 -1.64
N ASP A 480 11.77 -7.47 -1.00
CA ASP A 480 11.88 -7.55 0.47
C ASP A 480 12.04 -6.16 1.12
N VAL A 481 12.41 -5.12 0.37
CA VAL A 481 12.56 -3.75 0.86
C VAL A 481 11.32 -2.94 0.49
N PRO A 482 10.49 -2.55 1.46
CA PRO A 482 9.31 -1.74 1.19
C PRO A 482 9.73 -0.32 0.77
N GLY A 483 9.08 0.20 -0.27
CA GLY A 483 9.11 1.64 -0.56
C GLY A 483 10.27 2.15 -1.42
N GLY A 484 11.26 1.36 -1.82
CA GLY A 484 12.13 1.80 -2.91
C GLY A 484 11.65 1.26 -4.24
N GLY A 485 11.36 2.20 -5.13
CA GLY A 485 11.29 1.94 -6.54
C GLY A 485 10.37 0.79 -6.96
N TRP A 486 9.09 0.85 -6.60
CA TRP A 486 8.11 0.64 -7.67
C TRP A 486 8.24 1.83 -8.63
N HIS A 487 9.29 1.87 -9.44
CA HIS A 487 9.16 2.46 -10.77
C HIS A 487 8.30 1.47 -11.56
N TRP A 488 7.01 1.44 -11.23
CA TRP A 488 6.01 1.01 -12.19
C TRP A 488 6.09 2.08 -13.29
N GLN A 489 6.94 1.85 -14.29
CA GLN A 489 6.58 2.20 -15.65
C GLN A 489 5.76 1.01 -16.14
N PRO A 490 4.44 0.98 -15.87
CA PRO A 490 3.61 0.09 -16.64
C PRO A 490 3.78 0.41 -18.10
N ASP A 491 4.13 -0.62 -18.85
CA ASP A 491 3.65 -0.73 -20.21
C ASP A 491 2.13 -0.80 -20.15
N TRP A 492 1.50 0.37 -20.04
CA TRP A 492 0.05 0.54 -20.05
C TRP A 492 -0.55 -0.04 -21.33
N GLY A 493 0.23 -0.17 -22.42
CA GLY A 493 -0.17 -0.88 -23.62
C GLY A 493 -0.47 -2.35 -23.33
N SER A 494 0.40 -3.04 -22.61
CA SER A 494 0.23 -4.47 -22.25
C SER A 494 -0.91 -4.73 -21.26
N LEU A 495 -1.12 -3.85 -20.27
CA LEU A 495 -2.16 -4.01 -19.24
C LEU A 495 -3.54 -3.57 -19.72
N ALA A 496 -3.63 -2.49 -20.51
CA ALA A 496 -4.88 -2.12 -21.20
C ALA A 496 -5.29 -3.24 -22.17
N TRP A 497 -4.34 -3.87 -22.86
CA TRP A 497 -4.58 -5.05 -23.68
C TRP A 497 -4.93 -6.30 -22.87
N ARG A 498 -4.39 -6.51 -21.66
CA ARG A 498 -4.71 -7.70 -20.84
C ARG A 498 -6.05 -7.59 -20.11
N TYR A 499 -6.42 -6.41 -19.61
CA TYR A 499 -7.54 -6.26 -18.67
C TYR A 499 -8.64 -5.30 -19.16
N GLY A 500 -8.43 -4.53 -20.24
CA GLY A 500 -9.44 -3.63 -20.81
C GLY A 500 -10.71 -4.34 -21.31
N TRP A 501 -10.62 -5.64 -21.58
CA TRP A 501 -11.76 -6.46 -22.02
C TRP A 501 -12.76 -6.78 -20.90
N LEU A 502 -12.36 -6.74 -19.63
CA LEU A 502 -13.24 -7.04 -18.50
C LEU A 502 -14.37 -6.00 -18.32
N PRO A 503 -14.10 -4.68 -18.28
CA PRO A 503 -15.15 -3.68 -18.23
C PRO A 503 -15.96 -3.62 -19.54
N ALA A 504 -15.33 -3.82 -20.71
CA ALA A 504 -16.04 -3.90 -21.99
C ALA A 504 -17.02 -5.10 -22.02
N GLY A 505 -16.57 -6.27 -21.55
CA GLY A 505 -17.41 -7.47 -21.42
C GLY A 505 -18.56 -7.29 -20.44
N ALA A 506 -18.32 -6.67 -19.29
CA ALA A 506 -19.37 -6.35 -18.32
C ALA A 506 -20.41 -5.36 -18.91
N CYS A 507 -19.96 -4.36 -19.66
CA CYS A 507 -20.82 -3.38 -20.32
C CYS A 507 -21.69 -4.04 -21.42
N LEU A 508 -21.11 -4.94 -22.22
CA LEU A 508 -21.84 -5.73 -23.22
C LEU A 508 -22.87 -6.68 -22.60
N LEU A 509 -22.52 -7.35 -21.49
CA LEU A 509 -23.46 -8.21 -20.75
C LEU A 509 -24.61 -7.39 -20.15
N TRP A 510 -24.32 -6.20 -19.62
CA TRP A 510 -25.32 -5.28 -19.08
C TRP A 510 -26.25 -4.73 -20.19
N LEU A 511 -25.70 -4.28 -21.32
CA LEU A 511 -26.47 -3.85 -22.49
C LEU A 511 -27.32 -5.00 -23.07
N GLY A 512 -26.77 -6.22 -23.13
CA GLY A 512 -27.50 -7.42 -23.52
C GLY A 512 -28.66 -7.75 -22.58
N TRP A 513 -28.44 -7.61 -21.27
CA TRP A 513 -29.48 -7.79 -20.25
C TRP A 513 -30.56 -6.70 -20.35
N GLN A 514 -30.19 -5.43 -20.52
CA GLN A 514 -31.11 -4.31 -20.74
C GLN A 514 -31.93 -4.53 -22.03
N GLY A 515 -31.29 -4.95 -23.12
CA GLY A 515 -31.95 -5.32 -24.37
C GLY A 515 -32.95 -6.47 -24.18
N ARG A 516 -32.60 -7.49 -23.38
CA ARG A 516 -33.48 -8.62 -23.04
C ARG A 516 -34.67 -8.20 -22.19
N VAL A 517 -34.46 -7.29 -21.22
CA VAL A 517 -35.53 -6.74 -20.37
C VAL A 517 -36.47 -5.83 -21.19
N ALA A 518 -35.91 -4.95 -22.03
CA ALA A 518 -36.69 -4.12 -22.95
C ALA A 518 -37.48 -4.96 -23.95
N TRP A 519 -36.89 -6.04 -24.49
CA TRP A 519 -37.57 -7.00 -25.35
C TRP A 519 -38.75 -7.69 -24.65
N ARG A 520 -38.59 -8.11 -23.39
CA ARG A 520 -39.67 -8.69 -22.58
C ARG A 520 -40.81 -7.73 -22.29
N ARG A 521 -40.55 -6.42 -22.34
CA ARG A 521 -41.52 -5.35 -22.05
C ARG A 521 -42.11 -4.69 -23.30
N ARG A 522 -41.70 -5.08 -24.52
CA ARG A 522 -42.30 -4.52 -25.76
C ARG A 522 -43.81 -4.79 -25.78
N ALA A 523 -44.57 -3.73 -26.05
CA ALA A 523 -46.00 -3.82 -26.29
C ALA A 523 -46.26 -4.76 -27.48
N VAL A 524 -47.36 -5.51 -27.40
CA VAL A 524 -47.84 -6.35 -28.50
C VAL A 524 -48.17 -5.41 -29.67
N PRO A 525 -47.68 -5.67 -30.89
CA PRO A 525 -48.06 -4.85 -32.04
C PRO A 525 -49.57 -4.93 -32.31
N ASP A 526 -50.15 -3.85 -32.84
CA ASP A 526 -51.54 -3.82 -33.28
C ASP A 526 -51.85 -4.97 -34.25
N TRP A 527 -53.10 -5.47 -34.22
CA TRP A 527 -53.53 -6.66 -34.97
C TRP A 527 -53.17 -6.64 -36.47
N PRO A 528 -53.28 -5.52 -37.21
CA PRO A 528 -52.90 -5.47 -38.63
C PRO A 528 -51.40 -5.71 -38.86
N ARG A 529 -50.54 -5.23 -37.94
CA ARG A 529 -49.09 -5.44 -38.02
C ARG A 529 -48.69 -6.88 -37.73
N LEU A 530 -49.48 -7.57 -36.90
CA LEU A 530 -49.27 -8.97 -36.57
C LEU A 530 -49.66 -9.87 -37.77
N GLN A 531 -50.77 -9.55 -38.43
CA GLN A 531 -51.19 -10.20 -39.68
C GLN A 531 -50.15 -10.05 -40.79
N GLN A 532 -49.72 -8.82 -41.10
CA GLN A 532 -48.71 -8.57 -42.13
C GLN A 532 -47.38 -9.30 -41.87
N ARG A 533 -47.05 -9.59 -40.61
CA ARG A 533 -45.85 -10.35 -40.26
C ARG A 533 -46.03 -11.84 -40.49
N LEU A 534 -47.18 -12.40 -40.12
CA LEU A 534 -47.52 -13.79 -40.41
C LEU A 534 -47.55 -14.03 -41.92
N GLU A 535 -48.18 -13.15 -42.69
CA GLU A 535 -48.23 -13.23 -44.16
C GLU A 535 -46.82 -13.19 -44.78
N ARG A 536 -45.97 -12.26 -44.31
CA ARG A 536 -44.56 -12.20 -44.75
C ARG A 536 -43.75 -13.44 -44.38
N LEU A 537 -44.00 -14.04 -43.21
CA LEU A 537 -43.31 -15.26 -42.78
C LEU A 537 -43.76 -16.48 -43.58
N ALA A 538 -45.06 -16.60 -43.82
CA ALA A 538 -45.64 -17.66 -44.62
C ALA A 538 -45.20 -17.58 -46.08
N ALA A 539 -45.23 -16.38 -46.67
CA ALA A 539 -44.72 -16.15 -48.03
C ALA A 539 -43.24 -16.53 -48.17
N ARG A 540 -42.40 -16.18 -47.18
CA ARG A 540 -40.99 -16.60 -47.15
C ARG A 540 -40.80 -18.11 -46.99
N ALA A 541 -41.74 -18.79 -46.36
CA ALA A 541 -41.74 -20.25 -46.26
C ALA A 541 -42.30 -20.93 -47.52
N GLY A 542 -42.66 -20.17 -48.56
CA GLY A 542 -43.25 -20.67 -49.82
C GLY A 542 -44.78 -20.79 -49.80
N TRP A 543 -45.45 -20.28 -48.76
CA TRP A 543 -46.88 -20.48 -48.54
C TRP A 543 -47.62 -19.15 -48.32
N PRO A 544 -47.72 -18.28 -49.34
CA PRO A 544 -48.50 -17.06 -49.22
C PRO A 544 -49.98 -17.37 -49.01
N ARG A 545 -50.67 -16.45 -48.35
CA ARG A 545 -52.13 -16.49 -48.20
C ARG A 545 -52.78 -16.27 -49.56
N LEU A 546 -53.78 -17.09 -49.91
CA LEU A 546 -54.49 -16.96 -51.18
C LEU A 546 -55.53 -15.81 -51.11
N PRO A 547 -55.87 -15.15 -52.23
CA PRO A 547 -56.94 -14.17 -52.28
C PRO A 547 -58.27 -14.77 -51.79
N GLY A 548 -58.93 -14.13 -50.82
CA GLY A 548 -60.21 -14.59 -50.26
C GLY A 548 -60.12 -15.68 -49.18
N GLU A 549 -58.94 -16.22 -48.87
CA GLU A 549 -58.76 -17.28 -47.89
C GLU A 549 -58.90 -16.76 -46.45
N GLY A 550 -59.79 -17.35 -45.64
CA GLY A 550 -59.94 -17.03 -44.22
C GLY A 550 -58.72 -17.43 -43.38
N ALA A 551 -58.54 -16.84 -42.18
CA ALA A 551 -57.40 -17.16 -41.33
C ALA A 551 -57.40 -18.62 -40.82
N TYR A 552 -58.57 -19.21 -40.58
CA TYR A 552 -58.73 -20.61 -40.19
C TYR A 552 -58.42 -21.57 -41.34
N ASP A 553 -58.96 -21.30 -42.54
CA ASP A 553 -58.71 -22.10 -43.74
C ASP A 553 -57.21 -22.10 -44.09
N TRP A 554 -56.58 -20.93 -43.96
CA TRP A 554 -55.15 -20.76 -44.16
C TRP A 554 -54.31 -21.57 -43.17
N ALA A 555 -54.69 -21.58 -41.89
CA ALA A 555 -54.02 -22.42 -40.88
C ALA A 555 -54.19 -23.92 -41.20
N GLN A 556 -55.38 -24.34 -41.64
CA GLN A 556 -55.65 -25.74 -41.99
C GLN A 556 -54.83 -26.19 -43.20
N ARG A 557 -54.74 -25.38 -44.25
CA ARG A 557 -53.89 -25.63 -45.43
C ARG A 557 -52.42 -25.80 -45.06
N LEU A 558 -51.91 -24.96 -44.14
CA LEU A 558 -50.53 -25.05 -43.66
C LEU A 558 -50.28 -26.32 -42.82
N ARG A 559 -51.27 -26.76 -42.04
CA ARG A 559 -51.20 -28.03 -41.27
C ARG A 559 -51.09 -29.23 -42.19
N GLN A 560 -51.90 -29.27 -43.26
CA GLN A 560 -51.89 -30.36 -44.24
C GLN A 560 -50.57 -30.43 -45.03
N ASN A 561 -49.91 -29.30 -45.26
CA ASN A 561 -48.63 -29.20 -45.98
C ASN A 561 -47.40 -29.25 -45.05
N ALA A 562 -47.47 -29.98 -43.95
CA ALA A 562 -46.36 -30.22 -43.01
C ALA A 562 -45.72 -28.95 -42.39
N ARG A 563 -46.49 -27.86 -42.22
CA ARG A 563 -46.07 -26.64 -41.49
C ARG A 563 -46.89 -26.41 -40.21
N PRO A 564 -46.93 -27.38 -39.26
CA PRO A 564 -47.82 -27.33 -38.10
C PRO A 564 -47.58 -26.11 -37.21
N ARG A 565 -46.33 -25.65 -37.05
CA ARG A 565 -46.00 -24.50 -36.19
C ARG A 565 -46.52 -23.17 -36.72
N LEU A 566 -46.47 -22.97 -38.03
CA LEU A 566 -46.97 -21.73 -38.64
C LEU A 566 -48.50 -21.72 -38.62
N ALA A 567 -49.10 -22.88 -38.89
CA ALA A 567 -50.53 -23.11 -38.74
C ALA A 567 -51.01 -22.82 -37.31
N ASP A 568 -50.31 -23.31 -36.28
CA ASP A 568 -50.67 -23.06 -34.87
C ASP A 568 -50.60 -21.57 -34.51
N GLN A 569 -49.65 -20.82 -35.11
CA GLN A 569 -49.53 -19.37 -34.90
C GLN A 569 -50.65 -18.59 -35.59
N ILE A 570 -51.04 -19.00 -36.80
CA ILE A 570 -52.14 -18.39 -37.55
C ILE A 570 -53.49 -18.73 -36.92
N GLN A 571 -53.67 -19.96 -36.46
CA GLN A 571 -54.82 -20.39 -35.66
C GLN A 571 -54.92 -19.57 -34.38
N ALA A 572 -53.83 -19.46 -33.59
CA ALA A 572 -53.84 -18.67 -32.36
C ALA A 572 -54.07 -17.17 -32.61
N TYR A 573 -53.70 -16.66 -33.79
CA TYR A 573 -54.06 -15.31 -34.23
C TYR A 573 -55.56 -15.20 -34.54
N ALA A 574 -56.11 -16.17 -35.29
CA ALA A 574 -57.53 -16.23 -35.62
C ALA A 574 -58.41 -16.38 -34.37
N ASP A 575 -58.03 -17.24 -33.43
CA ASP A 575 -58.70 -17.42 -32.13
C ASP A 575 -58.73 -16.09 -31.35
N LEU A 576 -57.64 -15.33 -31.35
CA LEU A 576 -57.58 -14.04 -30.65
C LEU A 576 -58.38 -12.92 -31.33
N LEU A 577 -58.61 -13.02 -32.65
CA LEU A 577 -59.28 -11.98 -33.45
C LEU A 577 -60.79 -12.23 -33.60
N TYR A 578 -61.18 -13.48 -33.88
CA TYR A 578 -62.55 -13.85 -34.24
C TYR A 578 -63.32 -14.56 -33.12
N SER A 579 -62.63 -15.13 -32.12
CA SER A 579 -63.27 -15.83 -30.99
C SER A 579 -62.45 -15.68 -29.71
N PRO A 580 -62.28 -14.44 -29.20
CA PRO A 580 -61.37 -14.16 -28.11
C PRO A 580 -61.75 -14.97 -26.86
N PRO A 581 -60.85 -15.82 -26.32
CA PRO A 581 -61.16 -16.65 -25.16
C PRO A 581 -61.34 -15.81 -23.90
N ALA A 582 -62.25 -16.21 -23.01
CA ALA A 582 -62.41 -15.57 -21.70
C ALA A 582 -61.11 -15.65 -20.88
N GLY A 583 -60.52 -14.50 -20.55
CA GLY A 583 -59.26 -14.40 -19.79
C GLY A 583 -58.31 -13.27 -20.22
N ASP A 584 -57.05 -13.35 -19.76
CA ASP A 584 -55.99 -12.34 -19.95
C ASP A 584 -55.46 -12.30 -21.40
N ILE A 585 -56.21 -11.64 -22.31
CA ILE A 585 -55.88 -11.42 -23.73
C ILE A 585 -54.43 -10.91 -23.90
N ALA A 586 -53.98 -10.04 -22.99
CA ALA A 586 -52.63 -9.47 -23.00
C ALA A 586 -51.53 -10.53 -22.77
N ARG A 587 -51.80 -11.59 -22.01
CA ARG A 587 -50.85 -12.69 -21.80
C ARG A 587 -50.74 -13.58 -23.04
N ARG A 588 -51.87 -13.93 -23.65
CA ARG A 588 -51.93 -14.77 -24.85
C ARG A 588 -51.34 -14.07 -26.07
N SER A 589 -51.64 -12.78 -26.26
CA SER A 589 -51.06 -11.98 -27.34
C SER A 589 -49.54 -11.81 -27.21
N ARG A 590 -49.02 -11.66 -25.99
CA ARG A 590 -47.55 -11.71 -25.72
C ARG A 590 -46.94 -13.09 -25.96
N ALA A 591 -47.68 -14.17 -25.77
CA ALA A 591 -47.21 -15.53 -26.07
C ALA A 591 -47.13 -15.77 -27.58
N LEU A 592 -48.17 -15.39 -28.32
CA LEU A 592 -48.21 -15.44 -29.78
C LEU A 592 -47.09 -14.61 -30.41
N TRP A 593 -46.90 -13.37 -29.95
CA TRP A 593 -45.80 -12.53 -30.41
C TRP A 593 -44.42 -13.18 -30.23
N ARG A 594 -44.19 -13.82 -29.07
CA ARG A 594 -42.95 -14.56 -28.80
C ARG A 594 -42.79 -15.80 -29.68
N ALA A 595 -43.88 -16.42 -30.14
CA ALA A 595 -43.84 -17.54 -31.07
C ALA A 595 -43.46 -17.07 -32.47
N ILE A 596 -44.12 -16.02 -32.99
CA ILE A 596 -43.87 -15.44 -34.32
C ILE A 596 -42.41 -14.96 -34.46
N VAL A 597 -41.87 -14.28 -33.44
CA VAL A 597 -40.48 -13.81 -33.46
C VAL A 597 -39.49 -15.00 -33.46
N ARG A 598 -39.76 -16.05 -32.69
CA ARG A 598 -38.92 -17.26 -32.68
C ARG A 598 -38.94 -17.98 -34.03
N GLU A 599 -40.09 -18.05 -34.68
CA GLU A 599 -40.22 -18.69 -35.99
C GLU A 599 -39.49 -17.91 -37.08
N ARG A 600 -39.56 -16.57 -37.05
CA ARG A 600 -38.76 -15.71 -37.93
C ARG A 600 -37.26 -15.98 -37.83
N TRP A 601 -36.74 -16.10 -36.62
CA TRP A 601 -35.31 -16.39 -36.39
C TRP A 601 -34.93 -17.78 -36.89
N ARG A 602 -35.80 -18.78 -36.73
CA ARG A 602 -35.58 -20.14 -37.23
C ARG A 602 -35.55 -20.19 -38.76
N LEU A 603 -36.52 -19.57 -39.42
CA LEU A 603 -36.55 -19.49 -40.89
C LEU A 603 -35.32 -18.74 -41.44
N TRP A 604 -34.87 -17.70 -40.74
CA TRP A 604 -33.65 -16.97 -41.12
C TRP A 604 -32.36 -17.79 -40.91
N TRP A 605 -32.28 -18.58 -39.85
CA TRP A 605 -31.13 -19.44 -39.58
C TRP A 605 -31.06 -20.62 -40.56
N ASN A 606 -32.19 -21.27 -40.82
CA ASN A 606 -32.25 -22.42 -41.72
C ASN A 606 -32.12 -22.02 -43.20
N GLY A 607 -32.49 -20.80 -43.57
CA GLY A 607 -32.31 -20.26 -44.93
C GLY A 607 -30.88 -19.83 -45.29
N ARG A 608 -29.89 -20.05 -44.41
CA ARG A 608 -28.46 -19.83 -44.71
C ARG A 608 -27.71 -21.12 -45.06
N ASN A 609 -28.34 -22.29 -44.94
CA ASN A 609 -27.77 -23.60 -45.28
C ASN A 609 -28.55 -24.29 -46.42
N ALA A 610 -29.12 -23.51 -47.35
CA ALA A 610 -29.74 -24.00 -48.57
C ALA A 610 -29.17 -23.24 -49.76
#